data_AF-A0A4Y7U2D7-F1
#
_entry.id   AF-A0A4Y7U2D7-F1
#
_cell.length_a   1.000
_cell.length_b   1.000
_cell.length_c   1.000
_cell.angle_alpha   90.00
_cell.angle_beta   90.00
_cell.angle_gamma   90.00
#
_symmetry.space_group_name_H-M   'P 1'
#
loop_
_entity.id
_entity.type
_entity.pdbx_description
1 polymer ?
#
loop_
_entity_poly.entity_id
_entity_poly.type
_entity_poly.pdbx_seq_one_letter_code
_entity_poly.pdbx_strand_id
1 'polypeptide(L)'
;LINKFSENQTMFIVPTMLYSLLNHNVHLMNVTSIFSSGAKLSTQIFEKFKHKYPYIDLIEFFGSSEASFISYNINGQADSESVGKLFPSVQVQIKDKDEND
;
A
#
# COMPACT_ATOMS: atom_id res chain seq x y z
N LEU A 1 29.49 -4.89 13.44
CA LEU A 1 28.25 -5.02 14.22
C LEU A 1 27.07 -4.98 13.25
N ILE A 2 26.44 -6.12 12.97
CA ILE A 2 25.16 -6.16 12.26
C ILE A 2 24.11 -6.10 13.37
N ASN A 3 23.41 -4.97 13.50
CA ASN A 3 22.24 -4.91 14.37
C ASN A 3 21.23 -5.93 13.86
N LYS A 4 21.14 -7.08 14.51
CA LYS A 4 20.03 -8.01 14.36
C LYS A 4 18.80 -7.27 14.87
N PHE A 5 18.04 -6.68 13.96
CA PHE A 5 16.69 -6.23 14.27
C PHE A 5 15.92 -7.48 14.71
N SER A 6 15.65 -7.63 16.00
CA SER A 6 14.88 -8.75 16.55
C SER A 6 13.37 -8.50 16.51
N GLU A 7 12.96 -7.33 16.03
CA GLU A 7 11.57 -6.87 16.05
C GLU A 7 11.00 -6.82 14.64
N ASN A 8 9.70 -7.14 14.55
CA ASN A 8 8.93 -7.04 13.33
C ASN A 8 8.92 -5.60 12.83
N GLN A 9 9.25 -5.42 11.56
CA GLN A 9 9.34 -4.13 10.91
C GLN A 9 8.17 -3.90 9.97
N THR A 10 7.80 -2.63 9.87
CA THR A 10 6.82 -2.11 8.93
C THR A 10 7.49 -1.07 8.05
N MET A 11 7.30 -1.15 6.74
CA MET A 11 7.79 -0.13 5.81
C MET A 11 6.65 0.70 5.22
N PHE A 12 6.93 1.97 4.96
CA PHE A 12 6.03 2.89 4.26
C PHE A 12 6.74 3.35 2.98
N ILE A 13 6.23 2.94 1.82
CA ILE A 13 6.87 3.20 0.53
C ILE A 13 5.84 3.50 -0.56
N VAL A 14 6.28 3.96 -1.73
CA VAL A 14 5.42 4.16 -2.90
C VAL A 14 5.47 2.95 -3.85
N PRO A 15 4.49 2.73 -4.75
CA PRO A 15 4.50 1.59 -5.68
C PRO A 15 5.77 1.46 -6.54
N THR A 16 6.39 2.58 -6.92
CA THR A 16 7.65 2.55 -7.69
C THR A 16 8.82 1.99 -6.89
N MET A 17 8.81 2.12 -5.55
CA MET A 17 9.79 1.48 -4.68
C MET A 17 9.54 -0.02 -4.54
N LEU A 18 8.27 -0.48 -4.49
CA LEU A 18 7.95 -1.92 -4.56
C LEU A 18 8.52 -2.54 -5.84
N TYR A 19 8.34 -1.87 -6.97
CA TYR A 19 8.92 -2.30 -8.24
C TYR A 19 10.45 -2.40 -8.17
N SER A 20 11.12 -1.42 -7.56
CA SER A 20 12.57 -1.44 -7.33
C SER A 20 13.01 -2.63 -6.45
N LEU A 21 12.33 -2.88 -5.34
CA LEU A 21 12.61 -4.03 -4.44
C LEU A 21 12.51 -5.37 -5.18
N LEU A 22 11.52 -5.51 -6.06
CA LEU A 22 11.34 -6.71 -6.88
C LEU A 22 12.51 -6.92 -7.84
N ASN A 23 12.92 -5.85 -8.55
CA ASN A 23 13.98 -5.91 -9.56
C ASN A 23 15.38 -6.09 -8.98
N HIS A 24 15.65 -5.53 -7.82
CA HIS A 24 16.96 -5.62 -7.17
C HIS A 24 17.11 -6.81 -6.22
N ASN A 25 16.10 -7.69 -6.16
CA ASN A 25 16.11 -8.89 -5.33
C ASN A 25 16.44 -8.64 -3.85
N VAL A 26 15.90 -7.55 -3.30
CA VAL A 26 16.19 -7.14 -1.92
C VAL A 26 15.64 -8.16 -0.93
N HIS A 27 16.46 -8.59 0.03
CA HIS A 27 16.00 -9.41 1.14
C HIS A 27 15.32 -8.55 2.20
N LEU A 28 14.03 -8.82 2.43
CA LEU A 28 13.20 -8.12 3.40
C LEU A 28 13.15 -8.89 4.73
N MET A 29 14.30 -9.02 5.40
CA MET A 29 14.38 -9.72 6.70
C MET A 29 13.61 -8.95 7.78
N ASN A 30 12.78 -9.67 8.55
CA ASN A 30 11.96 -9.16 9.66
C ASN A 30 10.89 -8.15 9.27
N VAL A 31 10.67 -7.90 7.98
CA VAL A 31 9.56 -7.09 7.50
C VAL A 31 8.31 -7.95 7.52
N THR A 32 7.30 -7.50 8.25
CA THR A 32 6.03 -8.21 8.38
C THR A 32 4.91 -7.51 7.62
N SER A 33 5.03 -6.19 7.43
CA SER A 33 4.07 -5.43 6.65
C SER A 33 4.71 -4.30 5.86
N ILE A 34 4.07 -3.97 4.74
CA ILE A 34 4.42 -2.82 3.90
C ILE A 34 3.14 -2.05 3.59
N PHE A 35 3.16 -0.76 3.91
CA PHE A 35 2.18 0.22 3.49
C PHE A 35 2.64 0.86 2.17
N SER A 36 1.79 0.81 1.15
CA SER A 36 2.01 1.44 -0.15
C SER A 36 1.00 2.53 -0.46
N SER A 37 1.45 3.74 -0.79
CA SER A 37 0.58 4.87 -1.15
C SER A 37 1.26 5.87 -2.09
N GLY A 38 0.60 6.99 -2.37
CA GLY A 38 1.02 8.04 -3.30
C GLY A 38 0.67 7.74 -4.76
N ALA A 39 0.36 6.48 -5.09
CA ALA A 39 -0.18 6.07 -6.39
C ALA A 39 -0.94 4.75 -6.22
N LYS A 40 -1.81 4.45 -7.19
CA LYS A 40 -2.50 3.16 -7.27
C LYS A 40 -1.49 2.03 -7.43
N LEU A 41 -1.61 0.98 -6.62
CA LEU A 41 -0.82 -0.23 -6.76
C LEU A 41 -1.36 -1.06 -7.93
N SER A 42 -0.52 -1.34 -8.92
CA SER A 42 -0.94 -2.17 -10.05
C SER A 42 -1.06 -3.65 -9.64
N THR A 43 -2.06 -4.34 -10.18
CA THR A 43 -2.26 -5.78 -9.99
C THR A 43 -1.00 -6.58 -10.33
N GLN A 44 -0.30 -6.20 -11.41
CA GLN A 44 0.94 -6.87 -11.81
C GLN A 44 2.08 -6.75 -10.77
N ILE A 45 2.26 -5.58 -10.16
CA ILE A 45 3.27 -5.40 -9.10
C ILE A 45 2.84 -6.17 -7.85
N PHE A 46 1.55 -6.08 -7.48
CA PHE A 46 0.98 -6.80 -6.35
C PHE A 46 1.21 -8.31 -6.46
N GLU A 47 0.83 -8.94 -7.56
CA GLU A 47 0.96 -10.38 -7.78
C GLU A 47 2.43 -10.82 -7.73
N LYS A 48 3.33 -10.11 -8.41
CA LYS A 48 4.77 -10.39 -8.36
C LYS A 48 5.33 -10.27 -6.94
N PHE A 49 4.87 -9.27 -6.18
CA PHE A 49 5.28 -9.08 -4.81
C PHE A 49 4.78 -10.19 -3.89
N LYS A 50 3.48 -10.52 -3.95
CA LYS A 50 2.92 -11.60 -3.13
C LYS A 50 3.47 -12.97 -3.49
N HIS A 51 3.82 -13.22 -4.75
CA HIS A 51 4.52 -14.44 -5.15
C HIS A 51 5.90 -14.55 -4.49
N LYS A 52 6.65 -13.44 -4.43
CA LYS A 52 8.01 -13.42 -3.89
C LYS A 52 8.09 -13.33 -2.36
N TYR A 53 7.17 -12.58 -1.75
CA TYR A 53 7.11 -12.32 -0.31
C TYR A 53 5.70 -12.65 0.23
N PRO A 54 5.27 -13.92 0.20
CA PRO A 54 3.91 -14.29 0.57
C PRO A 54 3.55 -13.98 2.03
N TYR A 55 4.57 -13.99 2.90
CA TYR A 55 4.46 -13.77 4.34
C TYR A 55 4.38 -12.29 4.77
N ILE A 56 4.57 -11.35 3.85
CA ILE A 56 4.51 -9.91 4.13
C ILE A 56 3.11 -9.40 3.79
N ASP A 57 2.44 -8.76 4.75
CA ASP A 57 1.19 -8.07 4.47
C ASP A 57 1.46 -6.83 3.62
N LEU A 58 0.87 -6.79 2.42
CA LEU A 58 0.95 -5.63 1.55
C LEU A 58 -0.35 -4.85 1.66
N ILE A 59 -0.28 -3.68 2.32
CA ILE A 59 -1.41 -2.79 2.54
C ILE A 59 -1.29 -1.63 1.56
N GLU A 60 -2.12 -1.63 0.52
CA GLU A 60 -2.34 -0.41 -0.26
C GLU A 60 -3.17 0.55 0.59
N PHE A 61 -2.71 1.78 0.78
CA PHE A 61 -3.46 2.81 1.48
C PHE A 61 -3.62 4.04 0.59
N PHE A 62 -4.83 4.60 0.59
CA PHE A 62 -5.14 5.81 -0.17
C PHE A 62 -5.42 6.97 0.80
N GLY A 63 -4.94 8.13 0.38
CA GLY A 63 -4.90 9.34 1.18
C GLY A 63 -4.52 10.55 0.36
N SER A 64 -4.89 11.74 0.84
CA SER A 64 -4.37 13.01 0.32
C SER A 64 -3.46 13.67 1.35
N SER A 65 -2.70 14.68 0.93
CA SER A 65 -1.85 15.46 1.84
C SER A 65 -2.64 16.13 2.97
N GLU A 66 -3.90 16.50 2.71
CA GLU A 66 -4.80 17.21 3.61
C GLU A 66 -5.62 16.25 4.49
N ALA A 67 -6.08 15.13 3.93
CA ALA A 67 -6.98 14.19 4.61
C ALA A 67 -6.24 12.97 5.21
N SER A 68 -4.93 12.82 4.95
CA SER A 68 -4.11 11.71 5.43
C SER A 68 -4.74 10.35 5.10
N PHE A 69 -5.14 9.53 6.08
CA PHE A 69 -5.58 8.16 5.86
C PHE A 69 -7.09 8.08 5.54
N ILE A 70 -7.43 7.79 4.28
CA ILE A 70 -8.82 7.70 3.82
C ILE A 70 -9.28 6.23 3.75
N SER A 71 -8.53 5.38 3.05
CA SER A 71 -8.90 3.97 2.86
C SER A 71 -7.70 3.05 2.78
N TYR A 72 -7.95 1.75 2.91
CA TYR A 72 -6.94 0.69 2.85
C TYR A 72 -7.46 -0.57 2.16
N ASN A 73 -6.56 -1.27 1.48
CA ASN A 73 -6.75 -2.57 0.87
C ASN A 73 -5.63 -3.51 1.32
N ILE A 74 -5.97 -4.46 2.19
CA ILE A 74 -5.00 -5.44 2.71
C ILE A 74 -4.92 -6.60 1.74
N ASN A 75 -3.71 -6.92 1.27
CA ASN A 75 -3.43 -8.08 0.44
C ASN A 75 -4.38 -8.24 -0.76
N GLY A 76 -4.81 -7.14 -1.37
CA GLY A 76 -5.67 -7.17 -2.56
C GLY A 76 -7.07 -7.76 -2.31
N GLN A 77 -7.62 -7.61 -1.11
CA GLN A 77 -8.98 -8.07 -0.77
C GLN A 77 -10.10 -7.30 -1.48
N ALA A 78 -9.83 -6.08 -1.94
CA ALA A 78 -10.76 -5.29 -2.75
C ALA A 78 -10.49 -5.44 -4.25
N ASP A 79 -11.49 -5.11 -5.07
CA ASP A 79 -11.38 -5.08 -6.53
C ASP A 79 -10.18 -4.25 -7.01
N SER A 80 -9.63 -4.60 -8.18
CA SER A 80 -8.41 -3.96 -8.71
C SER A 80 -8.55 -2.45 -8.89
N GLU A 81 -9.74 -1.98 -9.25
CA GLU A 81 -10.07 -0.56 -9.46
C GLU A 81 -10.47 0.16 -8.16
N SER A 82 -10.50 -0.56 -7.03
CA SER A 82 -10.84 -0.01 -5.72
C SER A 82 -9.58 0.27 -4.90
N VAL A 83 -9.60 1.36 -4.13
CA VAL A 83 -8.58 1.65 -3.09
C VAL A 83 -8.92 1.02 -1.74
N GLY A 84 -9.97 0.18 -1.72
CA GLY A 84 -10.35 -0.64 -0.58
C GLY A 84 -11.37 0.00 0.33
N LYS A 85 -11.28 -0.34 1.62
CA LYS A 85 -12.26 0.01 2.64
C LYS A 85 -11.89 1.33 3.31
N LEU A 86 -12.89 2.19 3.52
CA LEU A 86 -12.71 3.40 4.32
C LEU A 86 -12.30 3.07 5.77
N PHE A 87 -11.47 3.91 6.38
CA PHE A 87 -11.28 3.83 7.83
C PHE A 87 -12.61 4.13 8.56
N PRO A 88 -12.87 3.54 9.75
CA PRO A 88 -14.18 3.63 10.41
C PRO A 88 -14.74 5.05 10.60
N SER A 89 -13.86 6.05 10.79
CA SER A 89 -14.25 7.44 11.02
C SER A 89 -14.24 8.32 9.76
N VAL A 90 -13.92 7.75 8.60
CA VAL A 90 -13.82 8.48 7.34
C VAL A 90 -15.17 8.50 6.63
N GLN A 91 -15.61 9.70 6.26
CA GLN A 91 -16.81 9.93 5.46
C GLN A 91 -16.36 10.48 4.10
N VAL A 92 -16.94 9.94 3.01
CA VAL A 92 -16.62 10.34 1.64
C VAL A 92 -17.90 10.73 0.93
N GLN A 93 -17.84 11.79 0.13
CA GLN A 93 -18.91 12.20 -0.76
C GLN A 93 -18.34 12.40 -2.16
N ILE A 94 -18.95 11.73 -3.15
CA ILE A 94 -18.68 12.00 -4.57
C ILE A 94 -19.71 13.03 -5.03
N LYS A 95 -19.25 14.12 -5.63
CA LYS A 95 -20.09 15.20 -6.15
C LYS A 95 -19.81 15.37 -7.63
N ASP A 96 -20.85 15.71 -8.38
CA ASP A 96 -20.68 16.18 -9.76
C ASP A 96 -19.97 17.53 -9.77
N LYS A 97 -19.46 17.92 -10.95
CA LYS A 97 -18.87 19.26 -11.14
C LYS A 97 -19.95 20.29 -10.81
N ASP A 98 -19.57 21.33 -10.05
CA ASP A 98 -20.47 22.45 -9.80
C ASP A 98 -20.91 23.08 -11.13
N GLU A 99 -22.21 23.33 -11.27
CA GLU A 99 -22.81 23.87 -12.51
C GLU A 99 -22.35 25.31 -12.86
N ASN A 100 -21.58 25.96 -11.97
CA ASN A 100 -21.22 27.39 -12.06
C ASN A 100 -19.72 27.67 -12.33
N ASP A 101 -18.97 26.70 -12.85
CA ASP A 101 -17.57 26.88 -13.33
C ASP A 101 -17.46 26.92 -14.86
#